data_AF-A0A0F8GQM8-F1
#
_entry.id   AF-A0A0F8GQM8-F1
#
_cell.length_a   1.000
_cell.length_b   1.000
_cell.length_c   1.000
_cell.angle_alpha   90.00
_cell.angle_beta   90.00
_cell.angle_gamma   90.00
#
_symmetry.space_group_name_H-M   'P 1'
#
loop_
_entity.id
_entity.type
_entity.pdbx_description
1 polymer ?
#
loop_
_entity_poly.entity_id
_entity_poly.type
_entity_poly.pdbx_seq_one_letter_code
_entity_poly.pdbx_strand_id
1 'polypeptide(L)'
;MVDVVKELETLRQNLLDLSLRNNLLNYRHSSRRTISITGRTPEEVYDLFVLQEKSMKFRATKSRPGRGGKKSGNGEEDTEENENRLLKTIGKILISEERNKTPNSRFEPFLETPDDGETLDRKLFYVYNQANSIFEEQGYPVLYLAMGFLQWSETRSSAKCLMAPLVLVPVELKRIGKGRNFSIQWTGDEVFTSITLQARMKEFGIEVPEFEMPEDASGIR
;
A
#
# COMPACT_ATOMS: atom_id res chain seq x y z
N MET A 1 -4.52 47.08 16.35
CA MET A 1 -5.48 46.14 15.74
C MET A 1 -4.69 44.89 15.46
N VAL A 2 -4.98 43.80 16.15
CA VAL A 2 -4.25 42.54 15.97
C VAL A 2 -4.61 42.03 14.58
N ASP A 3 -3.58 41.74 13.78
CA ASP A 3 -3.77 41.18 12.45
C ASP A 3 -4.11 39.69 12.60
N VAL A 4 -5.40 39.41 12.75
CA VAL A 4 -5.95 38.07 13.01
C VAL A 4 -5.49 37.06 11.96
N VAL A 5 -5.27 37.51 10.71
CA VAL A 5 -4.78 36.66 9.62
C VAL A 5 -3.35 36.20 9.92
N LYS A 6 -2.49 37.11 10.34
CA LYS A 6 -1.10 36.81 10.69
C LYS A 6 -0.98 35.90 11.93
N GLU A 7 -1.83 36.11 12.93
CA GLU A 7 -1.89 35.21 14.09
C GLU A 7 -2.39 33.80 13.70
N LEU A 8 -3.39 33.70 12.82
CA LEU A 8 -3.82 32.42 12.27
C LEU A 8 -2.72 31.70 11.49
N GLU A 9 -1.95 32.42 10.67
CA GLU A 9 -0.83 31.85 9.92
C GLU A 9 0.28 31.33 10.84
N THR A 10 0.64 32.08 11.87
CA THR A 10 1.65 31.65 12.85
C THR A 10 1.17 30.44 13.66
N LEU A 11 -0.10 30.40 14.07
CA LEU A 11 -0.69 29.22 14.70
C LEU A 11 -0.69 28.01 13.78
N ARG A 12 -1.02 28.19 12.49
CA ARG A 12 -0.96 27.13 11.48
C ARG A 12 0.46 26.59 11.33
N GLN A 13 1.46 27.47 11.27
CA GLN A 13 2.87 27.05 11.21
C GLN A 13 3.31 26.30 12.47
N ASN A 14 2.85 26.73 13.65
CA ASN A 14 3.15 26.06 14.91
C ASN A 14 2.50 24.67 15.03
N LEU A 15 1.39 24.41 14.34
CA LEU A 15 0.74 23.11 14.30
C LEU A 15 1.49 22.09 13.41
N LEU A 16 2.29 22.57 12.46
CA LEU A 16 3.08 21.72 11.58
C LEU A 16 4.32 21.18 12.30
N ASP A 17 4.33 19.90 12.62
CA ASP A 17 5.53 19.24 13.12
C ASP A 17 6.52 18.98 11.97
N LEU A 18 7.49 19.89 11.82
CA LEU A 18 8.60 19.79 10.87
C LEU A 18 9.80 18.98 11.40
N SER A 19 9.66 18.36 12.58
CA SER A 19 10.73 17.53 13.13
C SER A 19 10.84 16.18 12.39
N LEU A 20 12.02 15.56 12.46
CA LEU A 20 12.26 14.21 11.93
C LEU A 20 11.49 13.09 12.66
N ARG A 21 10.69 13.44 13.68
CA ARG A 21 9.75 12.50 14.32
C ARG A 21 8.53 12.25 13.45
N ASN A 22 8.17 13.22 12.61
CA ASN A 22 7.06 13.14 11.69
C ASN A 22 7.37 12.14 10.56
N ASN A 23 6.55 11.09 10.44
CA ASN A 23 6.72 10.07 9.41
C ASN A 23 6.36 10.57 7.99
N LEU A 24 5.69 11.72 7.86
CA LEU A 24 5.43 12.38 6.58
C LEU A 24 6.64 13.17 6.05
N LEU A 25 7.66 13.38 6.90
CA LEU A 25 8.95 13.97 6.52
C LEU A 25 10.09 12.95 6.53
N ASN A 26 10.01 12.00 7.46
CA ASN A 26 10.98 10.94 7.66
C ASN A 26 10.25 9.59 7.78
N TYR A 27 9.79 9.11 6.63
CA TYR A 27 9.18 7.81 6.49
C TYR A 27 10.17 6.72 6.89
N ARG A 28 9.75 5.90 7.86
CA ARG A 28 10.51 4.75 8.36
C ARG A 28 9.70 3.50 8.11
N HIS A 29 10.25 2.61 7.28
CA HIS A 29 9.61 1.33 7.00
C HIS A 29 9.42 0.54 8.30
N SER A 30 8.16 0.22 8.62
CA SER A 30 7.81 -0.55 9.81
C SER A 30 7.31 -1.92 9.39
N SER A 31 8.05 -2.97 9.77
CA SER A 31 7.68 -4.35 9.48
C SER A 31 6.30 -4.76 10.01
N ARG A 32 5.69 -3.99 10.93
CA ARG A 32 4.37 -4.30 11.52
C ARG A 32 3.26 -3.40 10.99
N ARG A 33 3.56 -2.14 10.65
CA ARG A 33 2.57 -1.11 10.36
C ARG A 33 2.50 -0.69 8.90
N THR A 34 3.55 -0.95 8.14
CA THR A 34 3.61 -0.55 6.72
C THR A 34 3.51 -1.78 5.83
N ILE A 35 2.66 -1.67 4.81
CA ILE A 35 2.48 -2.68 3.78
C ILE A 35 2.99 -2.07 2.48
N SER A 36 4.05 -2.66 1.92
CA SER A 36 4.57 -2.22 0.63
C SER A 36 3.82 -2.90 -0.50
N ILE A 37 3.43 -2.11 -1.49
CA ILE A 37 2.78 -2.57 -2.71
C ILE A 37 3.87 -2.68 -3.78
N THR A 38 3.91 -3.83 -4.44
CA THR A 38 4.79 -4.12 -5.57
C THR A 38 3.98 -4.53 -6.79
N GLY A 39 4.57 -4.45 -7.98
CA GLY A 39 3.98 -5.04 -9.19
C GLY A 39 2.96 -4.19 -9.95
N ARG A 40 2.68 -2.95 -9.52
CA ARG A 40 1.87 -1.97 -10.28
C ARG A 40 2.52 -0.61 -10.29
N THR A 41 2.29 0.15 -11.36
CA THR A 41 2.72 1.55 -11.43
C THR A 41 1.77 2.43 -10.61
N PRO A 42 2.23 3.59 -10.11
CA PRO A 42 1.34 4.54 -9.43
C PRO A 42 0.15 4.98 -10.29
N GLU A 43 0.34 5.11 -11.61
CA GLU A 43 -0.70 5.41 -12.59
C GLU A 43 -1.85 4.39 -12.56
N GLU A 44 -1.52 3.10 -12.65
CA GLU A 44 -2.51 2.02 -12.61
C GLU A 44 -3.24 1.97 -11.27
N VAL A 45 -2.51 2.23 -10.18
CA VAL A 45 -3.10 2.25 -8.84
C VAL A 45 -4.08 3.42 -8.72
N TYR A 46 -3.73 4.61 -9.20
CA TYR A 46 -4.64 5.75 -9.15
C TYR A 46 -5.89 5.55 -10.01
N ASP A 47 -5.75 5.06 -11.25
CA ASP A 47 -6.88 4.75 -12.12
C ASP A 47 -7.86 3.80 -11.43
N LEU A 48 -7.34 2.74 -10.80
CA LEU A 48 -8.18 1.75 -10.15
C LEU A 48 -8.84 2.25 -8.86
N PHE A 49 -8.10 2.99 -8.02
CA PHE A 49 -8.60 3.43 -6.72
C PHE A 49 -9.44 4.69 -6.78
N VAL A 50 -9.01 5.68 -7.56
CA VAL A 50 -9.59 7.03 -7.57
C VAL A 50 -10.57 7.19 -8.71
N LEU A 51 -10.19 6.84 -9.95
CA LEU A 51 -11.08 7.02 -11.11
C LEU A 51 -12.18 5.94 -11.18
N GLN A 52 -11.85 4.70 -10.82
CA GLN A 52 -12.78 3.57 -10.91
C GLN A 52 -13.40 3.16 -9.58
N GLU A 53 -12.97 3.76 -8.46
CA GLU A 53 -13.43 3.46 -7.09
C GLU A 53 -13.43 1.96 -6.75
N LYS A 54 -12.52 1.18 -7.34
CA LYS A 54 -12.50 -0.27 -7.16
C LYS A 54 -11.83 -0.66 -5.87
N SER A 55 -12.49 -1.55 -5.13
CA SER A 55 -11.86 -2.23 -4.00
C SER A 55 -10.89 -3.31 -4.48
N MET A 56 -9.74 -3.42 -3.81
CA MET A 56 -8.68 -4.36 -4.16
C MET A 56 -8.33 -5.27 -2.99
N LYS A 57 -7.97 -6.53 -3.30
CA LYS A 57 -7.48 -7.51 -2.30
C LYS A 57 -5.95 -7.56 -2.30
N PHE A 58 -5.36 -7.99 -1.20
CA PHE A 58 -3.91 -8.17 -1.12
C PHE A 58 -3.47 -9.58 -1.50
N ARG A 59 -2.32 -9.71 -2.16
CA ARG A 59 -1.68 -10.98 -2.51
C ARG A 59 -0.22 -10.97 -2.09
N ALA A 60 0.20 -11.97 -1.33
CA ALA A 60 1.60 -12.17 -0.99
C ALA A 60 2.37 -12.76 -2.19
N THR A 61 3.47 -12.11 -2.58
CA THR A 61 4.37 -12.59 -3.66
C THR A 61 5.27 -13.72 -3.16
N LYS A 62 5.63 -13.73 -1.88
CA LYS A 62 6.39 -14.84 -1.28
C LYS A 62 5.44 -15.91 -0.78
N SER A 63 5.28 -16.98 -1.55
CA SER A 63 4.72 -18.22 -1.02
C SER A 63 5.85 -19.00 -0.33
N ARG A 64 5.78 -19.21 0.99
CA ARG A 64 6.67 -20.19 1.64
C ARG A 64 6.57 -21.53 0.92
N PRO A 65 7.68 -22.26 0.70
CA PRO A 65 7.59 -23.67 0.35
C PRO A 65 6.82 -24.37 1.47
N GLY A 66 5.74 -25.07 1.11
CA GLY A 66 4.78 -25.64 2.04
C GLY A 66 5.46 -26.38 3.18
N ARG A 67 5.13 -26.02 4.42
CA ARG A 67 5.39 -26.85 5.59
C ARG A 67 4.64 -28.16 5.37
N GLY A 68 5.37 -29.22 4.99
CA GLY A 68 4.86 -30.58 4.89
C GLY A 68 4.10 -30.93 6.16
N GLY A 69 2.81 -31.18 6.01
CA GLY A 69 1.98 -31.73 7.07
C GLY A 69 2.52 -33.10 7.44
N LYS A 70 3.11 -33.21 8.63
CA LYS A 70 3.42 -34.48 9.27
C LYS A 70 2.08 -35.12 9.67
N LYS A 71 1.59 -36.07 8.89
CA LYS A 71 0.57 -37.05 9.33
C LYS A 71 1.27 -38.38 9.58
N SER A 72 1.12 -38.87 10.81
CA SER A 72 1.48 -40.21 11.25
C SER A 72 0.75 -41.30 10.45
N GLY A 73 1.42 -42.45 10.30
CA GLY A 73 0.78 -43.78 10.34
C GLY A 73 0.61 -44.51 9.01
N ASN A 74 1.53 -45.47 8.78
CA ASN A 74 1.46 -46.72 8.00
C ASN A 74 0.33 -46.99 6.99
N GLY A 75 0.77 -47.44 5.81
CA GLY A 75 0.29 -48.69 5.21
C GLY A 75 -0.55 -48.57 3.94
N GLU A 76 0.08 -48.95 2.81
CA GLU A 76 -0.52 -49.48 1.57
C GLU A 76 -1.17 -48.47 0.59
N GLU A 77 -0.72 -48.51 -0.68
CA GLU A 77 -1.44 -48.23 -1.96
C GLU A 77 -0.56 -47.50 -3.02
N ASP A 78 0.45 -48.18 -3.55
CA ASP A 78 1.42 -47.70 -4.56
C ASP A 78 0.87 -47.57 -6.01
N THR A 79 -0.45 -47.48 -6.22
CA THR A 79 -1.03 -47.45 -7.58
C THR A 79 -1.55 -46.08 -8.02
N GLU A 80 -1.88 -45.18 -7.09
CA GLU A 80 -2.49 -43.87 -7.40
C GLU A 80 -1.46 -42.74 -7.67
N GLU A 81 -0.19 -42.92 -7.30
CA GLU A 81 0.84 -41.90 -7.48
C GLU A 81 1.28 -41.73 -8.94
N ASN A 82 1.21 -42.78 -9.75
CA ASN A 82 1.71 -42.74 -11.14
C ASN A 82 0.73 -42.00 -12.07
N GLU A 83 -0.57 -42.19 -11.89
CA GLU A 83 -1.60 -41.42 -12.62
C GLU A 83 -1.54 -39.93 -12.27
N ASN A 84 -1.34 -39.59 -10.99
CA ASN A 84 -1.20 -38.20 -10.55
C ASN A 84 0.06 -37.51 -11.08
N ARG A 85 1.16 -38.25 -11.34
CA ARG A 85 2.36 -37.70 -11.99
C ARG A 85 2.16 -37.48 -13.49
N LEU A 86 1.43 -38.38 -14.15
CA LEU A 86 1.06 -38.22 -15.57
C LEU A 86 0.14 -37.02 -15.77
N LEU A 87 -0.89 -36.86 -14.93
CA LEU A 87 -1.80 -35.71 -14.97
C LEU A 87 -1.10 -34.37 -14.69
N LYS A 88 -0.13 -34.35 -13.75
CA LYS A 88 0.70 -33.16 -13.48
C LYS A 88 1.66 -32.82 -14.63
N THR A 89 2.15 -33.82 -15.34
CA THR A 89 3.07 -33.63 -16.47
C THR A 89 2.31 -33.15 -17.70
N ILE A 90 1.13 -33.72 -17.98
CA ILE A 90 0.22 -33.25 -19.04
C ILE A 90 -0.26 -31.82 -18.74
N GLY A 91 -0.64 -31.52 -17.49
CA GLY A 91 -1.00 -30.17 -17.08
C GLY A 91 0.11 -29.14 -17.28
N LYS A 92 1.39 -29.51 -17.05
CA LYS A 92 2.53 -28.62 -17.31
C LYS A 92 2.79 -28.38 -18.79
N ILE A 93 2.55 -29.37 -19.65
CA ILE A 93 2.75 -29.26 -21.10
C ILE A 93 1.66 -28.37 -21.72
N LEU A 94 0.41 -28.45 -21.26
CA LEU A 94 -0.65 -27.53 -21.70
C LEU A 94 -0.42 -26.08 -21.22
N ILE A 95 0.16 -25.88 -20.03
CA ILE A 95 0.42 -24.53 -19.48
C ILE A 95 1.59 -23.82 -20.18
N SER A 96 2.50 -24.54 -20.85
CA SER A 96 3.64 -23.92 -21.55
C SER A 96 3.27 -23.21 -22.86
N GLU A 97 2.12 -23.49 -23.46
CA GLU A 97 1.73 -22.95 -24.78
C GLU A 97 0.79 -21.73 -24.73
N GLU A 98 0.28 -21.34 -23.56
CA GLU A 98 -0.68 -20.23 -23.40
C GLU A 98 -0.04 -18.88 -23.01
N ARG A 99 1.19 -18.60 -23.45
CA ARG A 99 1.75 -17.23 -23.40
C ARG A 99 1.17 -16.26 -24.42
N ASN A 100 0.13 -16.64 -25.15
CA ASN A 100 -0.51 -15.80 -26.15
C ASN A 100 -1.94 -15.44 -25.72
N LYS A 101 -2.09 -14.20 -25.22
CA LYS A 101 -3.30 -13.37 -25.18
C LYS A 101 -4.65 -14.12 -25.31
N THR A 102 -5.42 -14.17 -24.23
CA THR A 102 -6.84 -13.77 -24.28
C THR A 102 -7.36 -13.24 -22.91
N PRO A 103 -8.26 -12.24 -22.94
CA PRO A 103 -8.87 -11.60 -21.78
C PRO A 103 -10.18 -12.28 -21.38
N ASN A 104 -10.42 -12.48 -20.07
CA ASN A 104 -11.71 -12.76 -19.39
C ASN A 104 -11.60 -13.86 -18.32
N SER A 105 -10.83 -13.57 -17.27
CA SER A 105 -11.34 -13.85 -15.93
C SER A 105 -11.65 -12.51 -15.31
N ARG A 106 -12.75 -12.39 -14.55
CA ARG A 106 -13.01 -11.24 -13.68
C ARG A 106 -11.86 -11.19 -12.66
N PHE A 107 -10.74 -10.61 -13.06
CA PHE A 107 -9.60 -10.41 -12.17
C PHE A 107 -10.02 -9.30 -11.23
N GLU A 108 -10.58 -9.68 -10.08
CA GLU A 108 -10.67 -8.79 -8.94
C GLU A 108 -9.30 -8.14 -8.78
N PRO A 109 -9.20 -6.80 -8.83
CA PRO A 109 -7.93 -6.13 -8.83
C PRO A 109 -7.21 -6.45 -7.50
N PHE A 110 -5.95 -6.89 -7.59
CA PHE A 110 -5.15 -7.31 -6.44
C PHE A 110 -3.86 -6.51 -6.33
N LEU A 111 -3.46 -6.20 -5.10
CA LEU A 111 -2.20 -5.56 -4.78
C LEU A 111 -1.20 -6.62 -4.34
N GLU A 112 -0.10 -6.73 -5.06
CA GLU A 112 0.97 -7.64 -4.66
C GLU A 112 1.83 -7.00 -3.58
N THR A 113 2.27 -7.82 -2.63
CA THR A 113 3.16 -7.37 -1.55
C THR A 113 4.34 -8.34 -1.43
N PRO A 114 5.55 -7.86 -1.14
CA PRO A 114 6.74 -8.70 -1.06
C PRO A 114 6.81 -9.56 0.20
N ASP A 115 5.79 -9.52 1.05
CA ASP A 115 5.68 -10.25 2.30
C ASP A 115 5.24 -11.70 2.08
N ASP A 116 5.46 -12.54 3.09
CA ASP A 116 4.86 -13.88 3.18
C ASP A 116 3.39 -13.79 3.61
N GLY A 117 2.54 -14.73 3.17
CA GLY A 117 1.10 -14.71 3.44
C GLY A 117 0.74 -14.58 4.92
N GLU A 118 1.40 -15.32 5.81
CA GLU A 118 1.13 -15.24 7.27
C GLU A 118 1.55 -13.88 7.85
N THR A 119 2.63 -13.31 7.32
CA THR A 119 3.14 -12.01 7.75
C THR A 119 2.22 -10.89 7.28
N LEU A 120 1.78 -10.96 6.02
CA LEU A 120 0.82 -10.06 5.41
C LEU A 120 -0.50 -10.04 6.19
N ASP A 121 -1.06 -11.21 6.50
CA ASP A 121 -2.31 -11.33 7.28
C ASP A 121 -2.19 -10.70 8.67
N ARG A 122 -1.05 -10.88 9.33
CA ARG A 122 -0.78 -10.26 10.64
C ARG A 122 -0.66 -8.73 10.53
N LYS A 123 0.02 -8.23 9.50
CA LYS A 123 0.13 -6.79 9.25
C LYS A 123 -1.23 -6.18 8.94
N LEU A 124 -1.99 -6.76 8.01
CA LEU A 124 -3.33 -6.29 7.65
C LEU A 124 -4.26 -6.26 8.85
N PHE A 125 -4.26 -7.32 9.66
CA PHE A 125 -5.06 -7.36 10.89
C PHE A 125 -4.65 -6.27 11.89
N TYR A 126 -3.35 -6.06 12.07
CA TYR A 126 -2.83 -5.02 12.96
C TYR A 126 -3.19 -3.61 12.48
N VAL A 127 -2.97 -3.33 11.20
CA VAL A 127 -3.27 -2.03 10.58
C VAL A 127 -4.77 -1.75 10.60
N TYR A 128 -5.61 -2.73 10.26
CA TYR A 128 -7.07 -2.62 10.32
C TYR A 128 -7.56 -2.25 11.73
N ASN A 129 -7.15 -3.01 12.75
CA ASN A 129 -7.59 -2.73 14.12
C ASN A 129 -7.08 -1.38 14.62
N GLN A 130 -5.84 -1.01 14.30
CA GLN A 130 -5.29 0.28 14.71
C GLN A 130 -6.00 1.44 14.01
N ALA A 131 -6.26 1.33 12.71
CA ALA A 131 -6.97 2.34 11.94
C ALA A 131 -8.41 2.53 12.46
N ASN A 132 -9.14 1.42 12.69
CA ASN A 132 -10.50 1.48 13.22
C ASN A 132 -10.54 2.05 14.64
N SER A 133 -9.62 1.66 15.53
CA SER A 133 -9.55 2.20 16.88
C SER A 133 -9.37 3.72 16.87
N ILE A 134 -8.47 4.23 16.03
CA ILE A 134 -8.23 5.67 15.94
C ILE A 134 -9.41 6.38 15.28
N PHE A 135 -10.02 5.77 14.26
CA PHE A 135 -11.21 6.31 13.60
C PHE A 135 -12.40 6.38 14.57
N GLU A 136 -12.64 5.35 15.39
CA GLU A 136 -13.70 5.35 16.41
C GLU A 136 -13.46 6.39 17.51
N GLU A 137 -12.20 6.60 17.91
CA GLU A 137 -11.84 7.57 18.94
C GLU A 137 -11.89 9.03 18.46
N GLN A 138 -11.47 9.29 17.22
CA GLN A 138 -11.18 10.65 16.75
C GLN A 138 -12.03 11.08 15.55
N GLY A 139 -12.73 10.14 14.89
CA GLY A 139 -13.68 10.40 13.82
C GLY A 139 -13.08 10.76 12.47
N TYR A 140 -11.77 10.61 12.25
CA TYR A 140 -11.11 10.95 10.98
C TYR A 140 -10.23 9.81 10.45
N PRO A 141 -10.07 9.66 9.12
CA PRO A 141 -9.28 8.58 8.54
C PRO A 141 -7.79 8.77 8.83
N VAL A 142 -7.13 7.69 9.24
CA VAL A 142 -5.69 7.70 9.57
C VAL A 142 -4.86 6.77 8.71
N LEU A 143 -5.50 6.11 7.75
CA LEU A 143 -4.83 5.22 6.82
C LEU A 143 -4.73 5.90 5.46
N TYR A 144 -3.51 5.95 4.94
CA TYR A 144 -3.20 6.60 3.69
C TYR A 144 -2.34 5.67 2.84
N LEU A 145 -2.66 5.63 1.56
CA LEU A 145 -1.82 5.05 0.53
C LEU A 145 -0.87 6.15 0.03
N ALA A 146 0.41 5.97 0.33
CA ALA A 146 1.46 6.85 -0.17
C ALA A 146 1.86 6.44 -1.60
N MET A 147 1.73 7.37 -2.54
CA MET A 147 2.20 7.21 -3.92
C MET A 147 3.42 8.08 -4.13
N GLY A 148 4.55 7.43 -4.48
CA GLY A 148 5.82 8.11 -4.66
C GLY A 148 6.46 8.56 -3.34
N PHE A 149 7.79 8.58 -3.32
CA PHE A 149 8.56 9.07 -2.18
C PHE A 149 9.66 10.00 -2.68
N LEU A 150 9.76 11.18 -2.06
CA LEU A 150 10.88 12.09 -2.25
C LEU A 150 12.00 11.72 -1.29
N GLN A 151 13.17 11.42 -1.85
CA GLN A 151 14.39 11.22 -1.10
C GLN A 151 15.09 12.57 -0.93
N TRP A 152 15.31 12.98 0.31
CA TRP A 152 15.91 14.28 0.63
C TRP A 152 16.88 14.17 1.81
N SER A 153 17.69 15.20 2.01
CA SER A 153 18.68 15.28 3.08
C SER A 153 18.73 16.69 3.64
N GLU A 154 18.81 16.83 4.96
CA GLU A 154 18.83 18.14 5.64
C GLU A 154 20.08 18.97 5.33
N THR A 155 21.21 18.31 5.09
CA THR A 155 22.46 18.96 4.68
C THR A 155 23.03 18.29 3.45
N ARG A 156 23.72 19.08 2.61
CA ARG A 156 24.40 18.59 1.39
C ARG A 156 25.44 17.50 1.66
N SER A 157 25.89 17.37 2.91
CA SER A 157 26.89 16.39 3.36
C SER A 157 26.31 15.28 4.24
N SER A 158 24.98 15.24 4.45
CA SER A 158 24.36 14.18 5.25
C SER A 158 24.38 12.85 4.48
N ALA A 159 25.00 11.83 5.06
CA ALA A 159 24.89 10.45 4.58
C ALA A 159 23.48 9.86 4.80
N LYS A 160 22.66 10.50 5.64
CA LYS A 160 21.32 10.02 5.96
C LYS A 160 20.32 10.55 4.94
N CYS A 161 19.79 9.64 4.13
CA CYS A 161 18.66 9.91 3.26
C CYS A 161 17.34 9.73 4.00
N LEU A 162 16.56 10.80 3.99
CA LEU A 162 15.20 10.85 4.51
C LEU A 162 14.26 10.61 3.33
N MET A 163 13.11 10.01 3.61
CA MET A 163 12.07 9.76 2.61
C MET A 163 10.79 10.42 3.08
N ALA A 164 10.09 11.10 2.18
CA ALA A 164 8.79 11.70 2.45
C ALA A 164 7.79 11.26 1.38
N PRO A 165 6.57 10.82 1.74
CA PRO A 165 5.54 10.53 0.75
C PRO A 165 5.19 11.80 -0.04
N LEU A 166 5.06 11.64 -1.36
CA LEU A 166 4.69 12.75 -2.24
C LEU A 166 3.18 12.97 -2.24
N VAL A 167 2.43 11.94 -2.61
CA VAL A 167 0.96 11.97 -2.69
C VAL A 167 0.38 10.99 -1.68
N LEU A 168 -0.67 11.42 -0.98
CA LEU A 168 -1.37 10.66 0.03
C LEU A 168 -2.83 10.50 -0.40
N VAL A 169 -3.22 9.26 -0.65
CA VAL A 169 -4.61 8.88 -0.95
C VAL A 169 -5.24 8.35 0.34
N PRO A 170 -6.32 8.96 0.86
CA PRO A 170 -7.01 8.46 2.04
C PRO A 170 -7.74 7.15 1.69
N VAL A 171 -7.44 6.09 2.43
CA VAL A 171 -7.94 4.74 2.12
C VAL A 171 -8.44 4.07 3.37
N GLU A 172 -9.37 3.14 3.21
CA GLU A 172 -9.88 2.33 4.29
C GLU A 172 -9.69 0.83 3.99
N LEU A 173 -9.49 0.06 5.06
CA LEU A 173 -9.45 -1.39 4.99
C LEU A 173 -10.81 -1.95 5.40
N LYS A 174 -11.45 -2.70 4.51
CA LYS A 174 -12.66 -3.47 4.81
C LYS A 174 -12.33 -4.94 5.03
N ARG A 175 -12.94 -5.53 6.05
CA ARG A 175 -12.83 -6.97 6.30
C ARG A 175 -13.86 -7.73 5.46
N ILE A 176 -13.40 -8.72 4.70
CA ILE A 176 -14.27 -9.53 3.83
C ILE A 176 -14.56 -10.88 4.51
N GLY A 177 -15.82 -11.07 4.93
CA GLY A 177 -16.31 -12.34 5.46
C GLY A 177 -15.67 -12.77 6.78
N LYS A 178 -15.59 -14.09 7.00
CA LYS A 178 -15.01 -14.69 8.21
C LYS A 178 -13.54 -15.01 7.96
N GLY A 179 -12.63 -14.36 8.68
CA GLY A 179 -11.19 -14.62 8.59
C GLY A 179 -10.33 -13.35 8.62
N ARG A 180 -9.08 -13.46 8.13
CA ARG A 180 -8.13 -12.35 7.97
C ARG A 180 -8.04 -11.90 6.50
N ASN A 181 -9.18 -11.88 5.82
CA ASN A 181 -9.26 -11.39 4.45
C ASN A 181 -9.64 -9.90 4.49
N PHE A 182 -8.79 -9.06 3.91
CA PHE A 182 -8.99 -7.61 3.87
C PHE A 182 -8.97 -7.12 2.42
N SER A 183 -9.85 -6.18 2.12
CA SER A 183 -9.77 -5.34 0.94
C SER A 183 -9.46 -3.92 1.34
N ILE A 184 -8.78 -3.20 0.45
CA ILE A 184 -8.57 -1.77 0.55
C ILE A 184 -9.46 -1.06 -0.47
N GLN A 185 -9.92 0.13 -0.13
CA GLN A 185 -10.70 0.99 -1.02
C GLN A 185 -10.42 2.45 -0.69
N TRP A 186 -10.64 3.34 -1.65
CA TRP A 186 -10.59 4.78 -1.44
C TRP A 186 -11.77 5.23 -0.58
N THR A 187 -11.57 6.22 0.30
CA THR A 187 -12.65 6.74 1.15
C THR A 187 -13.59 7.69 0.41
N GLY A 188 -13.20 8.15 -0.79
CA GLY A 188 -13.88 9.23 -1.51
C GLY A 188 -13.41 10.63 -1.12
N ASP A 189 -12.49 10.73 -0.15
CA ASP A 189 -11.93 12.00 0.28
C ASP A 189 -10.81 12.48 -0.67
N GLU A 190 -10.53 13.77 -0.64
CA GLU A 190 -9.53 14.43 -1.47
C GLU A 190 -8.14 13.79 -1.35
N VAL A 191 -7.47 13.63 -2.48
CA VAL A 191 -6.07 13.18 -2.55
C VAL A 191 -5.17 14.40 -2.43
N PHE A 192 -4.24 14.39 -1.48
CA PHE A 192 -3.42 15.55 -1.19
C PHE A 192 -1.93 15.22 -1.12
N THR A 193 -1.10 16.24 -1.34
CA THR A 193 0.34 16.18 -1.10
C THR A 193 0.68 16.40 0.37
N SER A 194 1.80 15.85 0.82
CA SER A 194 2.25 16.05 2.20
C SER A 194 2.50 17.54 2.50
N ILE A 195 1.63 18.16 3.30
CA ILE A 195 1.71 19.58 3.68
C ILE A 195 3.01 19.87 4.44
N THR A 196 3.46 18.92 5.27
CA THR A 196 4.72 19.07 6.00
C THR A 196 5.93 18.99 5.08
N LEU A 197 5.86 18.17 4.03
CA LEU A 197 6.87 18.13 2.98
C LEU A 197 6.92 19.46 2.21
N GLN A 198 5.77 19.99 1.79
CA GLN A 198 5.70 21.29 1.11
C GLN A 198 6.32 22.40 1.97
N ALA A 199 5.94 22.47 3.25
CA ALA A 199 6.49 23.44 4.18
C ALA A 199 8.01 23.29 4.33
N ARG A 200 8.52 22.05 4.44
CA ARG A 200 9.96 21.78 4.55
C ARG A 200 10.72 22.14 3.28
N MET A 201 10.19 21.81 2.10
CA MET A 201 10.82 22.14 0.82
C MET A 201 10.86 23.64 0.56
N LYS A 202 9.83 24.37 1.01
CA LYS A 202 9.80 25.84 0.96
C LYS A 202 10.94 26.48 1.75
N GLU A 203 11.36 25.90 2.88
CA GLU A 203 12.56 26.36 3.62
C GLU A 203 13.85 26.17 2.82
N PHE A 204 13.89 25.17 1.93
CA PHE A 204 15.00 24.96 0.98
C PHE A 204 14.87 25.78 -0.31
N GLY A 205 13.81 26.59 -0.45
CA GLY A 205 13.53 27.36 -1.67
C GLY A 205 13.00 26.52 -2.83
N ILE A 206 12.51 25.30 -2.55
CA ILE A 206 11.88 24.41 -3.54
C ILE A 206 10.37 24.47 -3.34
N GLU A 207 9.63 24.86 -4.38
CA GLU A 207 8.18 24.79 -4.38
C GLU A 207 7.73 23.40 -4.83
N VAL A 208 7.01 22.71 -3.97
CA VAL A 208 6.34 21.45 -4.30
C VAL A 208 4.94 21.82 -4.77
N PRO A 209 4.56 21.53 -6.03
CA PRO A 209 3.23 21.84 -6.53
C PRO A 209 2.18 21.08 -5.72
N GLU A 210 0.99 21.69 -5.61
CA GLU A 210 -0.17 20.99 -5.08
C GLU A 210 -0.62 19.93 -6.08
N PHE A 211 -1.09 18.79 -5.57
CA PHE A 211 -1.61 17.74 -6.42
C PHE A 211 -3.07 18.02 -6.74
N GLU A 212 -3.32 18.48 -7.97
CA GLU A 212 -4.67 18.52 -8.52
C GLU A 212 -5.04 17.12 -8.99
N MET A 213 -6.16 16.57 -8.52
CA MET A 213 -6.64 15.25 -8.92
C MET A 213 -6.92 15.24 -10.43
N PRO A 214 -6.10 14.58 -11.27
CA PRO A 214 -6.37 14.59 -12.69
C PRO A 214 -7.60 13.72 -12.99
N GLU A 215 -8.45 14.20 -13.91
CA GLU A 215 -9.62 13.44 -14.39
C GLU A 215 -9.19 12.17 -15.17
N ASP A 216 -7.94 12.12 -15.65
CA ASP A 216 -7.36 11.01 -16.41
C ASP A 216 -6.03 10.52 -15.83
N ALA A 217 -5.81 9.20 -15.87
CA ALA A 217 -4.59 8.55 -15.36
C ALA A 217 -3.30 9.01 -16.05
N SER A 218 -3.38 9.57 -17.27
CA SER A 218 -2.22 10.12 -18.00
C SER A 218 -1.61 11.38 -17.39
N GLY A 219 -2.31 12.03 -16.46
CA GLY A 219 -1.82 13.20 -15.73
C GLY A 219 -0.84 12.86 -14.59
N ILE A 220 -0.70 11.58 -14.26
CA ILE A 220 0.20 11.10 -13.20
C ILE A 220 1.47 10.60 -13.89
N ARG A 221 2.52 11.42 -13.97
CA ARG A 221 3.82 11.04 -14.53
C ARG A 221 4.97 11.56 -13.69
#